data_AF-A0A1Y3QXN5-F1
#
_entry.id   AF-A0A1Y3QXN5-F1
#
_cell.length_a   1.000
_cell.length_b   1.000
_cell.length_c   1.000
_cell.angle_alpha   90.00
_cell.angle_beta   90.00
_cell.angle_gamma   90.00
#
_symmetry.space_group_name_H-M   'P 1'
#
loop_
_entity.id
_entity.type
_entity.pdbx_description
1 polymer ?
#
loop_
_entity_poly.entity_id
_entity_poly.type
_entity_poly.pdbx_seq_one_letter_code
_entity_poly.pdbx_strand_id
1 'polypeptide(L)'
;MPQTAIPTAAGETAGSGRAPHYLLAYLEEGRVRVYASGKPGLWVGRQLPGADEMRIEAELQRLHRTGQRTGIVEICLSAGGEQRGIRVLCVRA
;
A
#
# COMPACT_ATOMS: atom_id res chain seq x y z
N MET A 1 3.24 21.18 40.36
CA MET A 1 2.41 21.20 39.13
C MET A 1 2.70 19.92 38.35
N PRO A 2 1.88 18.86 38.40
CA PRO A 2 2.07 17.71 37.53
C PRO A 2 1.41 17.99 36.18
N GLN A 3 2.17 17.89 35.09
CA GLN A 3 1.63 17.95 33.73
C GLN A 3 0.93 16.62 33.42
N THR A 4 -0.39 16.64 33.38
CA THR A 4 -1.22 15.57 32.85
C THR A 4 -1.03 15.51 31.33
N ALA A 5 -0.15 14.63 30.85
CA ALA A 5 -0.12 14.28 29.43
C ALA A 5 -1.24 13.29 29.14
N ILE A 6 -2.13 13.69 28.23
CA ILE A 6 -3.36 13.01 27.82
C ILE A 6 -3.01 11.61 27.28
N PRO A 7 -3.72 10.53 27.70
CA PRO A 7 -3.55 9.24 27.08
C PRO A 7 -4.12 9.28 25.65
N THR A 8 -3.28 8.96 24.65
CA THR A 8 -3.72 8.75 23.27
C THR A 8 -4.65 7.54 23.23
N ALA A 9 -5.95 7.81 23.33
CA ALA A 9 -6.99 6.84 23.06
C ALA A 9 -7.29 6.83 21.56
N ALA A 10 -7.14 5.68 20.91
CA ALA A 10 -8.27 4.94 20.33
C ALA A 10 -7.79 3.98 19.23
N GLY A 11 -7.80 2.69 19.57
CA GLY A 11 -8.42 1.68 18.72
C GLY A 11 -7.69 1.34 17.44
N GLU A 12 -6.52 0.71 17.55
CA GLU A 12 -6.22 -0.38 16.62
C GLU A 12 -7.17 -1.53 17.00
N THR A 13 -8.34 -1.56 16.38
CA THR A 13 -9.25 -2.71 16.46
C THR A 13 -8.52 -3.93 15.92
N ALA A 14 -7.99 -4.74 16.84
CA ALA A 14 -7.78 -6.15 16.62
C ALA A 14 -9.16 -6.78 16.38
N GLY A 15 -9.44 -7.19 15.15
CA GLY A 15 -10.67 -7.88 14.82
C GLY A 15 -10.84 -8.17 13.33
N SER A 16 -10.77 -9.46 13.00
CA SER A 16 -11.35 -10.14 11.84
C SER A 16 -10.38 -10.63 10.76
N GLY A 17 -10.58 -11.90 10.38
CA GLY A 17 -9.77 -12.72 9.46
C GLY A 17 -9.06 -11.92 8.38
N ARG A 18 -7.73 -12.00 8.43
CA ARG A 18 -6.73 -11.25 7.65
C ARG A 18 -7.11 -11.11 6.18
N ALA A 19 -7.97 -10.15 5.85
CA ALA A 19 -8.15 -9.70 4.47
C ALA A 19 -6.74 -9.33 3.98
N PRO A 20 -6.28 -9.88 2.85
CA PRO A 20 -4.94 -9.57 2.38
C PRO A 20 -4.88 -8.05 2.25
N HIS A 21 -3.87 -7.44 2.86
CA HIS A 21 -3.70 -6.00 2.75
C HIS A 21 -3.28 -5.75 1.30
N TYR A 22 -4.25 -5.28 0.51
CA TYR A 22 -4.04 -4.92 -0.87
C TYR A 22 -3.72 -3.44 -0.95
N LEU A 23 -2.60 -3.12 -1.59
CA LEU A 23 -2.35 -1.80 -2.12
C LEU A 23 -2.81 -1.76 -3.58
N LEU A 24 -3.31 -0.63 -4.03
CA LEU A 24 -3.59 -0.36 -5.44
C LEU A 24 -2.46 0.49 -6.01
N ALA A 25 -1.93 0.12 -7.17
CA ALA A 25 -0.91 0.91 -7.85
C ALA A 25 -1.26 1.17 -9.32
N TYR A 26 -0.99 2.39 -9.79
CA TYR A 26 -1.11 2.77 -11.19
C TYR A 26 -0.04 3.81 -11.57
N LEU A 27 0.17 3.99 -12.88
CA LEU A 27 0.98 5.08 -13.40
C LEU A 27 0.10 6.31 -13.59
N GLU A 28 0.43 7.40 -12.93
CA GLU A 28 -0.19 8.71 -13.08
C GLU A 28 0.88 9.69 -13.55
N GLU A 29 0.71 10.29 -14.72
CA GLU A 29 1.68 11.25 -15.30
C GLU A 29 3.13 10.71 -15.34
N GLY A 30 3.28 9.40 -15.59
CA GLY A 30 4.58 8.73 -15.62
C GLY A 30 5.21 8.44 -14.25
N ARG A 31 4.46 8.62 -13.16
CA ARG A 31 4.91 8.31 -11.79
C ARG A 31 4.06 7.20 -11.18
N VAL A 32 4.69 6.34 -10.39
CA VAL A 32 3.97 5.34 -9.61
C VAL A 32 3.18 6.02 -8.50
N ARG A 33 1.88 5.75 -8.45
CA ARG A 33 1.02 6.10 -7.32
C ARG A 33 0.53 4.83 -6.65
N VAL A 34 0.66 4.78 -5.33
CA VAL A 34 0.21 3.65 -4.52
C VAL A 34 -0.80 4.13 -3.50
N TYR A 35 -1.90 3.39 -3.37
CA TYR A 35 -2.96 3.69 -2.44
C TYR A 35 -3.25 2.50 -1.54
N ALA A 36 -3.40 2.77 -0.24
CA ALA A 36 -3.91 1.83 0.72
C ALA A 36 -5.41 2.03 0.91
N SER A 37 -6.13 0.94 1.17
CA SER A 37 -7.50 1.01 1.66
C SER A 37 -7.48 1.64 3.07
N GLY A 38 -8.14 2.79 3.21
CA GLY A 38 -8.31 3.47 4.49
C GLY A 38 -9.68 3.15 5.09
N LYS A 39 -10.43 4.18 5.49
CA LYS A 39 -11.85 4.03 5.85
C LYS A 39 -12.65 3.58 4.62
N PRO A 40 -13.83 2.92 4.79
CA PRO A 40 -14.68 2.57 3.66
C PRO A 40 -14.92 3.77 2.74
N GLY A 41 -14.64 3.59 1.44
CA GLY A 41 -14.74 4.66 0.43
C GLY A 41 -13.54 5.62 0.36
N LEU A 42 -12.51 5.46 1.20
CA LEU A 42 -11.31 6.30 1.20
C LEU A 42 -10.05 5.50 0.80
N TRP A 43 -9.33 6.03 -0.18
CA TRP A 43 -8.00 5.57 -0.57
C TRP A 43 -6.97 6.60 -0.15
N VAL A 44 -5.91 6.14 0.54
CA VAL A 44 -4.87 7.02 1.07
C VAL A 44 -3.57 6.77 0.32
N GLY A 45 -3.00 7.83 -0.25
CA GLY A 45 -1.71 7.77 -0.94
C GLY A 45 -0.60 7.31 0.02
N ARG A 46 0.26 6.42 -0.47
CA ARG A 46 1.35 5.82 0.31
C ARG A 46 2.65 5.89 -0.48
N GLN A 47 3.69 6.42 0.13
CA GLN A 47 5.04 6.29 -0.40
C GLN A 47 5.58 4.91 -0.04
N LEU A 48 6.22 4.24 -0.99
CA LEU A 48 6.91 2.98 -0.73
C LEU A 48 8.42 3.19 -0.73
N PRO A 49 9.19 2.27 -0.13
CA PRO A 49 10.63 2.24 -0.33
C PRO A 49 10.97 2.15 -1.81
N GLY A 50 12.01 2.85 -2.26
CA GLY A 50 12.34 2.94 -3.69
C GLY A 50 12.53 1.59 -4.40
N ALA A 51 13.02 0.57 -3.68
CA ALA A 51 13.15 -0.78 -4.23
C ALA A 51 11.78 -1.42 -4.58
N ASP A 52 10.78 -1.23 -3.73
CA ASP A 52 9.42 -1.73 -3.98
C ASP A 52 8.71 -0.90 -5.05
N GLU A 53 8.92 0.42 -5.04
CA GLU A 53 8.40 1.33 -6.07
C GLU A 53 8.91 0.98 -7.47
N MET A 54 10.21 0.70 -7.62
CA MET A 54 10.79 0.25 -8.90
C MET A 54 10.21 -1.09 -9.37
N ARG A 55 9.94 -2.03 -8.46
CA ARG A 55 9.33 -3.33 -8.81
C ARG A 55 7.91 -3.14 -9.31
N ILE A 56 7.15 -2.25 -8.67
CA ILE A 56 5.79 -1.90 -9.09
C ILE A 56 5.81 -1.16 -10.43
N GLU A 57 6.73 -0.23 -10.63
CA GLU A 57 6.90 0.48 -11.90
C GLU A 57 7.19 -0.50 -13.05
N ALA A 58 8.13 -1.42 -12.85
CA ALA A 58 8.47 -2.42 -13.85
C ALA A 58 7.26 -3.30 -14.23
N GLU A 59 6.44 -3.67 -13.25
CA GLU A 59 5.21 -4.43 -13.50
C GLU A 59 4.18 -3.58 -14.25
N LEU A 60 3.97 -2.32 -13.88
CA LEU A 60 3.06 -1.42 -14.59
C LEU A 60 3.51 -1.19 -16.04
N GLN A 61 4.80 -1.03 -16.29
CA GLN A 61 5.37 -0.94 -17.64
C GLN A 61 5.19 -2.25 -18.41
N ARG A 62 5.33 -3.41 -17.76
CA ARG A 62 5.04 -4.71 -18.36
C ARG A 62 3.57 -4.84 -18.76
N LEU A 63 2.63 -4.40 -17.92
CA LEU A 63 1.20 -4.40 -18.23
C LEU A 63 0.90 -3.52 -19.45
N HIS A 64 1.51 -2.32 -19.54
CA HIS A 64 1.38 -1.45 -20.71
C HIS A 64 1.89 -2.12 -21.99
N ARG A 65 3.08 -2.73 -21.95
CA ARG A 65 3.67 -3.40 -23.13
C ARG A 65 2.90 -4.64 -23.58
N THR A 66 2.33 -5.40 -22.64
CA THR A 66 1.63 -6.67 -22.93
C THR A 66 0.14 -6.49 -23.18
N GLY A 67 -0.41 -5.30 -22.94
CA GLY A 67 -1.84 -5.01 -23.04
C GLY A 67 -2.68 -5.57 -21.88
N GLN A 68 -2.07 -6.30 -20.93
CA GLN A 68 -2.75 -6.81 -19.75
C GLN A 68 -3.31 -5.65 -18.89
N ARG A 69 -4.46 -5.90 -18.23
CA ARG A 69 -5.13 -4.89 -17.40
C ARG A 69 -4.60 -4.83 -15.97
N THR A 70 -4.23 -5.98 -15.40
CA THR A 70 -3.89 -6.11 -13.99
C THR A 70 -2.72 -7.06 -13.78
N GLY A 71 -1.93 -6.80 -12.73
CA GLY A 71 -0.86 -7.65 -12.24
C GLY A 71 -0.78 -7.60 -10.71
N ILE A 72 -0.05 -8.53 -10.09
CA ILE A 72 0.16 -8.55 -8.64
C ILE A 72 1.65 -8.57 -8.35
N VAL A 73 2.11 -7.65 -7.49
CA VAL A 73 3.46 -7.64 -6.94
C VAL A 73 3.40 -7.90 -5.44
N GLU A 74 4.20 -8.83 -4.94
CA GLU A 74 4.36 -9.03 -3.50
C GLU A 74 5.58 -8.25 -2.98
N ILE A 75 5.35 -7.42 -1.96
CA ILE A 75 6.36 -6.58 -1.30
C ILE A 75 6.40 -6.89 0.21
N CYS A 76 7.51 -6.56 0.85
CA CYS A 76 7.66 -6.69 2.30
C CYS A 76 7.75 -5.30 2.92
N LEU A 77 6.78 -4.95 3.77
CA LEU A 77 6.80 -3.68 4.49
C LEU A 77 7.15 -3.93 5.95
N SER A 78 8.17 -3.23 6.43
CA SER A 78 8.56 -3.23 7.84
C SER A 78 7.80 -2.12 8.58
N ALA A 79 7.04 -2.49 9.60
CA ALA A 79 6.42 -1.54 10.53
C ALA A 79 6.64 -2.03 11.96
N GLY A 80 7.24 -1.20 12.81
CA GLY A 80 7.45 -1.54 14.23
C GLY A 80 8.35 -2.75 14.50
N GLY A 81 9.22 -3.13 13.56
CA GLY A 81 10.10 -4.31 13.69
C GLY A 81 9.51 -5.61 13.11
N GLU A 82 8.24 -5.61 12.71
CA GLU A 82 7.62 -6.74 12.02
C GLU A 82 7.65 -6.55 10.50
N GLN A 83 8.07 -7.60 9.78
CA GLN A 83 7.95 -7.67 8.32
C GLN A 83 6.61 -8.26 7.93
N ARG A 84 5.87 -7.54 7.11
CA ARG A 84 4.59 -8.00 6.57
C ARG A 84 4.61 -8.07 5.06
N GLY A 85 4.30 -9.26 4.53
CA GLY A 85 4.01 -9.45 3.12
C GLY A 85 2.72 -8.73 2.73
N ILE A 86 2.81 -7.87 1.73
CA ILE A 86 1.71 -7.06 1.20
C ILE A 86 1.61 -7.30 -0.31
N ARG A 87 0.37 -7.46 -0.78
CA ARG A 87 0.08 -7.65 -2.21
C ARG A 87 -0.31 -6.32 -2.81
N VAL A 88 0.33 -5.93 -3.90
CA VAL A 88 0.02 -4.72 -4.65
C VAL A 88 -0.68 -5.13 -5.94
N LEU A 89 -1.93 -4.71 -6.09
CA LEU A 89 -2.67 -4.81 -7.33
C LEU A 89 -2.23 -3.67 -8.25
N CYS A 90 -1.42 -4.00 -9.25
CA CYS A 90 -1.01 -3.08 -10.30
C CYS A 90 -2.10 -3.03 -11.38
N VAL A 91 -2.60 -1.84 -11.69
CA VAL A 91 -3.65 -1.62 -12.69
C VAL A 91 -3.12 -0.70 -13.78
N ARG A 92 -3.31 -1.11 -15.03
CA ARG A 92 -3.06 -0.25 -16.18
C ARG A 92 -4.19 0.77 -16.30
N ALA A 93 -3.84 2.05 -16.20
CA ALA A 93 -4.73 3.17 -16.47
C ALA A 93 -4.97 3.34 -17.98
#